data_AF-A0A7H8JXX0-F1
#
_entry.id   AF-A0A7H8JXX0-F1
#
_cell.length_a   1.000
_cell.length_b   1.000
_cell.length_c   1.000
_cell.angle_alpha   90.00
_cell.angle_beta   90.00
_cell.angle_gamma   90.00
#
_symmetry.space_group_name_H-M   'P 1'
#
loop_
_entity.id
_entity.type
_entity.pdbx_description
1 polymer ?
#
loop_
_entity_poly.entity_id
_entity_poly.type
_entity_poly.pdbx_seq_one_letter_code
_entity_poly.pdbx_strand_id
1 'polypeptide(L)'
;MAERESVDLSALIKAARLDANDDDGHYPTGALIVEKALHAEGLLGNLYVEGYFGTNSVDAYAAWQRSLGYSGKDADGIPGRKSLTALGRRHGFTVRD
;
A
#
# COMPACT_ATOMS: atom_id res chain seq x y z
N MET A 1 0.86 -19.25 -16.47
CA MET A 1 0.69 -17.80 -16.66
C MET A 1 0.47 -17.23 -15.28
N ALA A 2 1.40 -16.44 -14.74
CA ALA A 2 1.21 -15.92 -13.38
C ALA A 2 0.00 -14.98 -13.40
N GLU A 3 -1.02 -15.32 -12.61
CA GLU A 3 -2.15 -14.45 -12.34
C GLU A 3 -1.57 -13.11 -11.87
N ARG A 4 -1.79 -12.03 -12.62
CA ARG A 4 -1.26 -10.72 -12.26
C ARG A 4 -1.87 -10.34 -10.92
N GLU A 5 -1.04 -10.30 -9.89
CA GLU A 5 -1.42 -9.78 -8.58
C GLU A 5 -2.06 -8.41 -8.76
N SER A 6 -3.16 -8.18 -8.04
CA SER A 6 -3.96 -6.98 -8.24
C SER A 6 -4.49 -6.50 -6.92
N VAL A 7 -4.41 -5.19 -6.72
CA VAL A 7 -4.79 -4.54 -5.47
C VAL A 7 -6.02 -3.68 -5.73
N ASP A 8 -7.04 -3.90 -4.91
CA ASP A 8 -8.25 -3.09 -4.88
C ASP A 8 -7.98 -1.80 -4.12
N LEU A 9 -8.07 -0.68 -4.85
CA LEU A 9 -7.77 0.63 -4.29
C LEU A 9 -8.76 1.01 -3.18
N SER A 10 -10.04 0.71 -3.38
CA SER A 10 -11.12 1.06 -2.45
C SER A 10 -10.95 0.31 -1.13
N ALA A 11 -10.70 -1.00 -1.20
CA ALA A 11 -10.45 -1.82 -0.02
C ALA A 11 -9.16 -1.42 0.71
N LEU A 12 -8.08 -1.09 -0.03
CA LEU A 12 -6.83 -0.66 0.58
C LEU A 12 -6.94 0.71 1.23
N ILE A 13 -7.65 1.67 0.62
CA ILE A 13 -7.94 2.97 1.25
C ILE A 13 -8.75 2.76 2.54
N LYS A 14 -9.74 1.86 2.51
CA LYS A 14 -10.51 1.53 3.70
C LYS A 14 -9.61 0.99 4.81
N ALA A 15 -8.74 0.02 4.49
CA ALA A 15 -7.78 -0.54 5.45
C ALA A 15 -6.84 0.53 6.03
N ALA A 16 -6.32 1.42 5.17
CA ALA A 16 -5.42 2.50 5.59
C ALA A 16 -6.09 3.58 6.45
N ARG A 17 -7.40 3.81 6.27
CA ARG A 17 -8.16 4.83 7.02
C ARG A 17 -8.75 4.32 8.32
N LEU A 18 -9.15 3.05 8.35
CA LEU A 18 -9.90 2.53 9.48
C LEU A 18 -9.02 2.12 10.66
N ASP A 19 -7.68 2.14 10.50
CA ASP A 19 -6.76 1.31 11.31
C ASP A 19 -7.28 -0.13 11.27
N ALA A 20 -6.66 -1.00 10.46
CA ALA A 20 -7.16 -2.35 10.12
C ALA A 20 -7.48 -3.32 11.31
N ASN A 21 -7.40 -2.86 12.57
CA ASN A 21 -7.82 -3.51 13.81
C ASN A 21 -9.35 -3.63 13.93
N ASP A 22 -10.12 -2.84 13.19
CA ASP A 22 -11.56 -3.02 13.07
C ASP A 22 -11.89 -4.09 12.00
N ASP A 23 -12.76 -5.04 12.38
CA ASP A 23 -13.16 -6.23 11.59
C ASP A 23 -13.63 -5.86 10.16
N ASP A 24 -14.11 -4.63 9.96
CA ASP A 24 -14.65 -4.09 8.72
C ASP A 24 -13.57 -3.58 7.71
N GLY A 25 -12.31 -3.45 8.15
CA GLY A 25 -11.18 -2.90 7.38
C GLY A 25 -10.14 -3.94 6.92
N HIS A 26 -10.41 -5.22 7.10
CA HIS A 26 -9.45 -6.30 6.87
C HIS A 26 -9.25 -6.58 5.37
N TYR A 27 -8.12 -6.16 4.80
CA TYR A 27 -7.76 -6.43 3.39
C TYR A 27 -6.38 -7.10 3.24
N PRO A 28 -6.19 -8.32 3.76
CA PRO A 28 -4.87 -8.89 3.96
C PRO A 28 -4.14 -9.21 2.66
N THR A 29 -4.85 -9.72 1.64
CA THR A 29 -4.22 -10.08 0.37
C THR A 29 -3.65 -8.86 -0.35
N GLY A 30 -4.42 -7.76 -0.43
CA GLY A 30 -3.95 -6.56 -1.12
C GLY A 30 -2.99 -5.73 -0.28
N ALA A 31 -3.16 -5.69 1.04
CA ALA A 31 -2.19 -5.06 1.95
C ALA A 31 -0.83 -5.75 1.84
N LEU A 32 -0.79 -7.09 1.85
CA LEU A 32 0.44 -7.86 1.75
C LEU A 32 1.21 -7.59 0.46
N ILE A 33 0.51 -7.44 -0.67
CA ILE A 33 1.13 -7.09 -1.96
C ILE A 33 1.84 -5.72 -1.85
N VAL A 34 1.17 -4.74 -1.26
CA VAL A 34 1.71 -3.39 -1.11
C VAL A 34 2.85 -3.35 -0.09
N GLU A 35 2.74 -4.05 1.02
CA GLU A 35 3.79 -4.15 2.03
C GLU A 35 5.06 -4.80 1.49
N LYS A 36 4.92 -5.90 0.72
CA LYS A 36 6.07 -6.52 0.04
C LYS A 36 6.75 -5.55 -0.91
N ALA A 37 5.96 -4.75 -1.64
CA ALA A 37 6.48 -3.72 -2.53
C ALA A 37 7.20 -2.60 -1.76
N LEU A 38 6.62 -2.10 -0.67
CA LEU A 38 7.25 -1.11 0.20
C LEU A 38 8.53 -1.64 0.86
N HIS A 39 8.55 -2.91 1.25
CA HIS A 39 9.75 -3.57 1.76
C HIS A 39 10.84 -3.66 0.70
N ALA A 40 10.47 -4.00 -0.54
CA ALA A 40 11.40 -4.04 -1.67
C ALA A 40 11.95 -2.65 -2.06
N GLU A 41 11.19 -1.57 -1.83
CA GLU A 41 11.69 -0.18 -1.93
C GLU A 41 12.55 0.24 -0.73
N GLY A 42 12.71 -0.61 0.28
CA GLY A 42 13.47 -0.32 1.51
C GLY A 42 12.75 0.64 2.46
N LEU A 43 11.44 0.83 2.28
CA LEU A 43 10.61 1.76 3.05
C LEU A 43 9.91 1.10 4.24
N LEU A 44 9.76 -0.22 4.20
CA LEU A 44 9.10 -1.01 5.24
C LEU A 44 10.02 -2.14 5.73
N GLY A 45 10.07 -2.35 7.05
CA GLY A 45 10.77 -3.50 7.62
C GLY A 45 10.04 -4.82 7.35
N ASN A 46 10.77 -5.92 7.16
CA ASN A 46 10.18 -7.25 6.91
C ASN A 46 9.21 -7.72 8.03
N LEU A 47 9.39 -7.19 9.25
CA LEU A 47 8.52 -7.50 10.38
C LEU A 47 7.08 -6.98 10.22
N TYR A 48 6.86 -6.01 9.33
CA TYR A 48 5.56 -5.38 9.08
C TYR A 48 4.92 -5.87 7.77
N VAL A 49 5.48 -6.91 7.14
CA VAL A 49 4.94 -7.53 5.92
C VAL A 49 4.05 -8.70 6.34
N GLU A 50 2.88 -8.36 6.88
CA GLU A 50 1.97 -9.29 7.55
C GLU A 50 0.56 -9.30 6.95
N GLY A 51 0.31 -8.46 5.94
CA GLY A 51 -1.00 -8.24 5.35
C GLY A 51 -1.85 -7.27 6.17
N TYR A 52 -1.23 -6.35 6.90
CA TYR A 52 -1.92 -5.43 7.78
C TYR A 52 -1.48 -3.99 7.51
N PHE A 53 -2.32 -3.25 6.77
CA PHE A 53 -2.02 -1.87 6.40
C PHE A 53 -2.23 -0.90 7.57
N GLY A 54 -1.42 -1.05 8.62
CA GLY A 54 -1.42 -0.22 9.81
C GLY A 54 -0.50 0.99 9.70
N THR A 55 -0.23 1.64 10.83
CA THR A 55 0.55 2.88 10.92
C THR A 55 1.92 2.79 10.23
N ASN A 56 2.67 1.68 10.43
CA ASN A 56 3.98 1.51 9.77
C ASN A 56 3.86 1.44 8.23
N SER A 57 2.83 0.77 7.73
CA SER A 57 2.55 0.67 6.29
C SER A 57 2.12 2.03 5.73
N VAL A 58 1.32 2.80 6.48
CA VAL A 58 0.94 4.19 6.15
C VAL A 58 2.17 5.10 6.08
N ASP A 59 3.06 5.06 7.08
CA ASP A 59 4.29 5.85 7.12
C ASP A 59 5.25 5.49 5.98
N ALA A 60 5.42 4.19 5.70
CA ALA A 60 6.21 3.70 4.57
C ALA A 60 5.61 4.15 3.23
N TYR A 61 4.28 4.12 3.10
CA TYR A 61 3.59 4.60 1.91
C TYR A 61 3.69 6.12 1.74
N ALA A 62 3.69 6.88 2.84
CA ALA A 62 3.95 8.32 2.81
C ALA A 62 5.37 8.61 2.31
N ALA A 63 6.36 7.82 2.73
CA ALA A 63 7.72 7.91 2.20
C ALA A 63 7.79 7.56 0.71
N TRP A 64 7.03 6.55 0.25
CA TRP A 64 6.89 6.23 -1.16
C TRP A 64 6.29 7.39 -1.96
N GLN A 65 5.24 8.03 -1.46
CA GLN A 65 4.67 9.23 -2.07
C GLN A 65 5.71 10.36 -2.18
N ARG A 66 6.52 10.59 -1.14
CA ARG A 66 7.61 11.58 -1.19
C ARG A 66 8.65 11.24 -2.26
N SER A 67 9.00 9.97 -2.43
CA SER A 67 9.90 9.48 -3.49
C SER A 67 9.38 9.81 -4.90
N LEU A 68 8.06 9.80 -5.09
CA LEU A 68 7.42 10.22 -6.35
C LEU A 68 7.30 11.75 -6.52
N GLY A 69 7.74 12.54 -5.55
CA GLY A 69 7.66 14.00 -5.56
C GLY A 69 6.39 14.59 -4.95
N TYR A 70 5.54 13.78 -4.30
CA TYR A 70 4.42 14.29 -3.52
C TYR A 70 4.91 14.95 -2.22
N SER A 71 4.17 15.94 -1.72
CA SER A 71 4.52 16.63 -0.48
C SER A 71 3.28 17.15 0.25
N GLY A 72 3.44 17.47 1.53
CA GLY A 72 2.33 17.93 2.37
C GLY A 72 1.17 16.93 2.39
N LYS A 73 -0.04 17.41 2.11
CA LYS A 73 -1.27 16.63 2.10
C LYS A 73 -1.36 15.54 1.03
N ASP A 74 -0.48 15.57 0.03
CA ASP A 74 -0.44 14.55 -1.04
C ASP A 74 0.50 13.38 -0.71
N ALA A 75 1.27 13.50 0.38
CA ALA A 75 2.15 12.47 0.95
C ALA A 75 1.74 12.14 2.39
N ASP A 76 0.45 11.89 2.55
CA ASP A 76 -0.26 11.61 3.80
C ASP A 76 -0.26 10.12 4.17
N GLY A 77 0.26 9.24 3.30
CA GLY A 77 0.33 7.80 3.52
C GLY A 77 -0.92 7.04 3.07
N ILE A 78 -1.99 7.74 2.69
CA ILE A 78 -3.18 7.09 2.14
C ILE A 78 -2.94 6.70 0.67
N PRO A 79 -3.21 5.45 0.29
CA PRO A 79 -3.05 4.98 -1.08
C PRO A 79 -3.89 5.78 -2.08
N GLY A 80 -3.21 6.43 -3.03
CA GLY A 80 -3.85 7.06 -4.18
C GLY A 80 -3.66 6.22 -5.44
N ARG A 81 -4.63 6.27 -6.38
CA ARG A 81 -4.55 5.51 -7.64
C ARG A 81 -3.22 5.70 -8.38
N LYS A 82 -2.73 6.94 -8.47
CA LYS A 82 -1.48 7.26 -9.18
C LYS A 82 -0.24 6.69 -8.48
N SER A 83 -0.10 6.93 -7.18
CA SER A 83 1.03 6.43 -6.39
C SER A 83 1.04 4.90 -6.30
N LEU A 84 -0.14 4.28 -6.20
CA LEU A 84 -0.27 2.82 -6.11
C LEU A 84 0.00 2.16 -7.47
N THR A 85 -0.46 2.78 -8.56
CA THR A 85 -0.14 2.31 -9.91
C THR A 85 1.35 2.43 -10.21
N ALA A 86 2.02 3.48 -9.73
CA ALA A 86 3.47 3.62 -9.87
C ALA A 86 4.21 2.50 -9.14
N LEU A 87 3.78 2.16 -7.92
CA LEU A 87 4.33 1.04 -7.15
C LEU A 87 4.06 -0.31 -7.86
N GLY A 88 2.83 -0.51 -8.33
CA GLY A 88 2.44 -1.70 -9.08
C GLY A 88 3.25 -1.91 -10.35
N ARG A 89 3.56 -0.84 -11.08
CA ARG A 89 4.44 -0.90 -12.26
C ARG A 89 5.86 -1.34 -11.94
N ARG A 90 6.38 -1.03 -10.74
CA ARG A 90 7.71 -1.46 -10.30
C ARG A 90 7.75 -2.90 -9.81
N HIS A 91 6.70 -3.33 -9.10
CA HIS A 91 6.67 -4.65 -8.44
C HIS A 91 5.81 -5.70 -9.14
N GLY A 92 5.15 -5.35 -10.26
CA GLY A 92 4.45 -6.31 -11.12
C GLY A 92 2.98 -6.55 -10.78
N PHE A 93 2.33 -5.68 -10.00
CA PHE A 93 0.89 -5.76 -9.70
C PHE A 93 0.08 -4.67 -10.38
N THR A 94 -1.23 -4.91 -10.56
CA THR A 94 -2.17 -3.94 -11.13
C THR A 94 -3.10 -3.34 -10.08
N VAL A 95 -3.63 -2.16 -10.34
CA VAL A 95 -4.61 -1.51 -9.46
C VAL A 95 -6.00 -1.63 -10.08
N ARG A 96 -6.96 -2.10 -9.29
CA ARG A 96 -8.38 -2.18 -9.63
C ARG A 96 -9.19 -1.32 -8.66
N ASP A 97 -10.46 -1.09 -8.99
CA ASP A 97 -11.40 -0.26 -8.23
C ASP A 97 -12.44 -1.10 -7.50
#